data_AF-A0A416HCD3-F1
#
_entry.id   AF-A0A416HCD3-F1
#
_cell.length_a   1.000
_cell.length_b   1.000
_cell.length_c   1.000
_cell.angle_alpha   90.00
_cell.angle_beta   90.00
_cell.angle_gamma   90.00
#
_symmetry.space_group_name_H-M   'P 1'
#
loop_
_entity.id
_entity.type
_entity.pdbx_description
1 polymer ?
#
loop_
_entity_poly.entity_id
_entity_poly.type
_entity_poly.pdbx_seq_one_letter_code
_entity_poly.pdbx_strand_id
1 'polypeptide(L)'
;MALVKCPGCGREISDKAKECPGCQYKLKNKKKKYIAAAAAVAVLVLIITGTLFGVKKVQQIRENERQEQIQRILAESEEYYTIPDFENVLKCYGQLEELGYDTAGLKELAEYDQKVYGDARTFYETLKEVDDKLHSSDYTSLRKLVDTLIEPMKKFDALEINTDSQLGQYINTMRSHIMYSSLQSEYVNSTNYDLDYGLTSWGFAFCIETYTEQLVKENFPYNTEG
;
A
#
# COMPACT_ATOMS: atom_id res chain seq x y z
N MET A 1 -0.55 42.56 60.98
CA MET A 1 -1.77 42.23 61.76
C MET A 1 -2.82 43.25 61.36
N ALA A 2 -3.98 42.83 60.87
CA ALA A 2 -5.02 43.77 60.46
C ALA A 2 -6.01 43.99 61.62
N LEU A 3 -6.30 45.25 61.93
CA LEU A 3 -7.40 45.63 62.80
C LEU A 3 -8.64 45.81 61.91
N VAL A 4 -9.75 45.19 62.30
CA VAL A 4 -11.05 45.29 61.62
C VAL A 4 -12.04 45.98 62.53
N LYS A 5 -12.95 46.78 61.98
CA LYS A 5 -14.01 47.41 62.75
C LYS A 5 -15.10 46.40 63.09
N CYS A 6 -15.52 46.35 64.35
CA CYS A 6 -16.63 45.53 64.79
C CYS A 6 -17.94 46.03 64.14
N PRO A 7 -18.70 45.19 63.42
CA PRO A 7 -19.95 45.61 62.78
C PRO A 7 -21.07 45.94 63.77
N GLY A 8 -20.94 45.55 65.05
CA GLY A 8 -21.93 45.85 66.09
C GLY A 8 -21.69 47.19 66.80
N CYS A 9 -20.45 47.51 67.16
CA CYS A 9 -20.13 48.70 67.97
C CYS A 9 -19.08 49.65 67.36
N GLY A 10 -18.59 49.36 66.15
CA GLY A 10 -17.64 50.22 65.42
C GLY A 10 -16.20 50.23 65.93
N ARG A 11 -15.90 49.60 67.08
CA ARG A 11 -14.54 49.57 67.67
C ARG A 11 -13.58 48.72 66.83
N GLU A 12 -12.32 49.12 66.82
CA GLU A 12 -11.24 48.38 66.16
C GLU A 12 -10.85 47.16 67.01
N ILE A 13 -10.94 45.98 66.41
CA ILE A 13 -10.65 44.69 67.05
C ILE A 13 -9.77 43.85 66.12
N SER A 14 -9.03 42.88 66.67
CA SER A 14 -8.20 41.99 65.86
C SER A 14 -9.04 41.22 64.84
N ASP A 15 -8.53 41.11 63.61
CA ASP A 15 -9.07 40.26 62.53
C ASP A 15 -9.19 38.77 62.90
N LYS A 16 -8.54 38.33 63.99
CA LYS A 16 -8.59 36.97 64.51
C LYS A 16 -9.57 36.78 65.68
N ALA A 17 -10.19 37.84 66.21
CA ALA A 17 -11.12 37.74 67.32
C ALA A 17 -12.39 36.96 66.90
N LYS A 18 -12.81 35.97 67.71
CA LYS A 18 -14.04 35.20 67.45
C LYS A 18 -15.30 35.99 67.81
N GLU A 19 -15.17 36.93 68.73
CA GLU A 19 -16.22 37.82 69.20
C GLU A 19 -15.64 39.17 69.64
N CYS A 20 -16.45 40.23 69.60
CA CYS A 20 -16.03 41.54 70.04
C CYS A 20 -16.02 41.62 71.58
N PRO A 21 -14.90 42.01 72.23
CA PRO A 21 -14.85 42.13 73.70
C PRO A 21 -15.71 43.28 74.24
N GLY A 22 -16.06 44.26 73.40
CA GLY A 22 -16.83 45.44 73.81
C GLY A 22 -18.35 45.30 73.71
N CYS A 23 -18.86 44.48 72.77
CA CYS A 23 -20.31 44.30 72.56
C CYS A 23 -20.74 42.85 72.37
N GLN A 24 -19.82 41.89 72.53
CA GLN A 24 -20.05 40.44 72.42
C GLN A 24 -20.57 39.96 71.05
N TYR A 25 -20.46 40.79 70.00
CA TYR A 25 -20.85 40.41 68.65
C TYR A 25 -19.96 39.28 68.11
N LYS A 26 -20.54 38.11 67.78
CA LYS A 26 -19.83 36.95 67.24
C LYS A 26 -19.45 37.15 65.77
N LEU A 27 -18.16 37.23 65.50
CA LEU A 27 -17.62 37.40 64.15
C LEU A 27 -17.68 36.06 63.41
N LYS A 28 -18.53 35.98 62.37
CA LYS A 28 -18.63 34.76 61.53
C LYS A 28 -17.34 34.55 60.75
N ASN A 29 -16.66 33.44 61.04
CA ASN A 29 -15.41 33.07 60.38
C ASN A 29 -15.70 32.59 58.94
N LYS A 30 -15.64 33.50 57.96
CA LYS A 30 -15.98 33.23 56.55
C LYS A 30 -15.04 32.20 55.89
N LYS A 31 -13.85 31.95 56.45
CA LYS A 31 -12.79 31.10 55.86
C LYS A 31 -13.21 29.64 55.60
N LYS A 32 -14.08 29.05 56.44
CA LYS A 32 -14.54 27.64 56.26
C LYS A 32 -15.39 27.43 55.01
N LYS A 33 -16.17 28.42 54.57
CA LYS A 33 -17.01 28.32 53.37
C LYS A 33 -16.17 28.37 52.08
N TYR A 34 -15.13 29.21 52.05
CA TYR A 34 -14.23 29.31 50.89
C TYR A 34 -13.37 28.06 50.72
N ILE A 35 -12.89 27.44 51.80
CA ILE A 35 -12.12 26.19 51.73
C ILE A 35 -12.99 25.03 51.22
N ALA A 36 -14.24 24.91 51.70
CA ALA A 36 -15.17 23.90 51.22
C ALA A 36 -15.54 24.10 49.73
N ALA A 37 -15.77 25.34 49.31
CA ALA A 37 -16.01 25.67 47.90
C ALA A 37 -14.79 25.39 47.01
N ALA A 38 -13.58 25.74 47.45
CA ALA A 38 -12.35 25.46 46.71
C ALA A 38 -12.07 23.95 46.58
N ALA A 39 -12.32 23.17 47.63
CA ALA A 39 -12.18 21.71 47.59
C ALA A 39 -13.19 21.07 46.62
N ALA A 40 -14.44 21.53 46.60
CA ALA A 40 -15.46 21.04 45.66
C ALA A 40 -15.09 21.34 44.20
N VAL A 41 -14.56 22.53 43.91
CA VAL A 41 -14.08 22.90 42.57
C VAL A 41 -12.87 22.06 42.16
N ALA A 42 -11.91 21.82 43.07
CA ALA A 42 -10.75 21.00 42.78
C ALA A 42 -11.12 19.54 42.44
N VAL A 43 -12.08 18.97 43.17
CA VAL A 43 -12.60 17.62 42.89
C VAL A 43 -13.30 17.55 41.53
N LEU A 44 -14.12 18.56 41.19
CA LEU A 44 -14.77 18.65 39.87
C LEU A 44 -13.75 18.74 38.73
N VAL A 45 -12.69 19.55 38.89
CA VAL A 45 -11.60 19.66 37.90
C VAL A 45 -10.90 18.30 37.71
N LEU A 46 -10.59 17.60 38.80
CA LEU A 46 -9.94 16.29 38.73
C LEU A 46 -10.79 15.25 37.98
N ILE A 47 -12.10 15.22 38.23
CA ILE A 47 -13.04 14.32 37.51
C ILE A 47 -13.06 14.63 36.01
N ILE A 48 -13.16 15.90 35.63
CA ILE A 48 -13.16 16.33 34.23
C ILE A 48 -11.83 15.98 33.54
N THR A 49 -10.70 16.19 34.20
CA THR A 49 -9.39 15.83 33.63
C THR A 49 -9.23 14.32 33.49
N GLY A 50 -9.71 13.53 34.46
CA GLY A 50 -9.63 12.06 34.41
C GLY A 50 -10.46 11.45 33.29
N THR A 51 -11.68 11.96 33.05
CA THR A 51 -12.54 11.47 31.96
C THR A 51 -11.96 11.81 30.59
N LEU A 52 -11.44 13.03 30.39
CA LEU A 52 -10.78 13.43 29.14
C LEU A 52 -9.53 12.58 28.84
N PHE A 53 -8.73 12.26 29.86
CA PHE A 53 -7.52 11.44 29.70
C PHE A 53 -7.87 9.98 29.35
N GLY A 54 -8.92 9.42 29.96
CA GLY A 54 -9.41 8.08 29.66
C GLY A 54 -9.90 7.94 28.21
N VAL A 55 -10.66 8.92 27.72
CA VAL A 55 -11.17 8.92 26.33
C VAL A 55 -10.03 9.01 25.32
N LYS A 56 -9.04 9.88 25.54
CA LYS A 56 -7.87 10.00 24.65
C LYS A 56 -7.05 8.71 24.58
N LYS A 57 -6.84 8.04 25.72
CA LYS A 57 -6.10 6.78 25.77
C LYS A 57 -6.81 5.67 24.98
N VAL A 58 -8.13 5.58 25.09
CA VAL A 58 -8.94 4.61 24.34
C VAL A 58 -8.92 4.91 22.83
N GLN A 59 -9.01 6.18 22.43
CA GLN A 59 -8.92 6.57 21.02
C GLN A 59 -7.55 6.22 20.42
N GLN A 60 -6.47 6.47 21.16
CA GLN A 60 -5.12 6.15 20.70
C GLN A 60 -4.90 4.64 20.55
N ILE A 61 -5.46 3.82 21.45
CA ILE A 61 -5.41 2.36 21.32
C ILE A 61 -6.15 1.91 20.06
N ARG A 62 -7.36 2.40 19.82
CA ARG A 62 -8.14 2.06 18.62
C ARG A 62 -7.44 2.47 17.33
N GLU A 63 -6.79 3.64 17.33
CA GLU A 63 -6.02 4.09 16.18
C GLU A 63 -4.83 3.16 15.93
N ASN A 64 -4.10 2.75 16.98
CA ASN A 64 -3.00 1.80 16.83
C ASN A 64 -3.47 0.44 16.28
N GLU A 65 -4.57 -0.10 16.81
CA GLU A 65 -5.18 -1.35 16.32
C GLU A 65 -5.56 -1.24 14.83
N ARG A 66 -6.11 -0.09 14.42
CA ARG A 66 -6.43 0.20 13.02
C ARG A 66 -5.19 0.23 12.14
N GLN A 67 -4.12 0.89 12.58
CA GLN A 67 -2.85 0.93 11.85
C GLN A 67 -2.22 -0.46 11.71
N GLU A 68 -2.27 -1.27 12.77
CA GLU A 68 -1.80 -2.66 12.73
C GLU A 68 -2.65 -3.56 11.81
N GLN A 69 -3.96 -3.32 11.71
CA GLN A 69 -4.82 -4.00 10.74
C GLN A 69 -4.47 -3.60 9.31
N ILE A 70 -4.31 -2.29 9.04
CA ILE A 70 -3.91 -1.78 7.72
C ILE A 70 -2.59 -2.40 7.28
N GLN A 71 -1.57 -2.42 8.14
CA GLN A 71 -0.27 -3.00 7.81
C GLN A 71 -0.34 -4.49 7.50
N ARG A 72 -1.17 -5.25 8.24
CA ARG A 72 -1.37 -6.67 7.96
C ARG A 72 -2.04 -6.91 6.62
N ILE A 73 -3.11 -6.17 6.31
CA ILE A 73 -3.84 -6.33 5.05
C ILE A 73 -2.98 -5.87 3.86
N LEU A 74 -2.16 -4.82 4.02
CA LEU A 74 -1.20 -4.42 2.99
C LEU A 74 -0.18 -5.54 2.71
N ALA A 75 0.42 -6.12 3.75
CA ALA A 75 1.35 -7.23 3.58
C ALA A 75 0.70 -8.46 2.93
N GLU A 76 -0.54 -8.79 3.32
CA GLU A 76 -1.33 -9.87 2.71
C GLU A 76 -1.63 -9.57 1.23
N SER A 77 -1.96 -8.32 0.90
CA SER A 77 -2.20 -7.92 -0.49
C SER A 77 -0.93 -8.02 -1.34
N GLU A 78 0.24 -7.71 -0.78
CA GLU A 78 1.53 -7.86 -1.46
C GLU A 78 1.81 -9.35 -1.75
N GLU A 79 1.52 -10.25 -0.80
CA GLU A 79 1.65 -11.69 -1.00
C GLU A 79 0.78 -12.16 -2.18
N TYR A 80 -0.50 -11.81 -2.20
CA TYR A 80 -1.40 -12.12 -3.32
C TYR A 80 -0.95 -11.49 -4.64
N TYR A 81 -0.35 -10.30 -4.60
CA TYR A 81 0.18 -9.64 -5.79
C TYR A 81 1.35 -10.41 -6.40
N THR A 82 2.19 -11.09 -5.59
CA THR A 82 3.30 -11.89 -6.13
C THR A 82 2.84 -13.15 -6.89
N ILE A 83 1.68 -13.71 -6.51
CA ILE A 83 1.07 -14.93 -7.09
C ILE A 83 -0.20 -14.60 -7.91
N PRO A 84 -0.08 -13.62 -8.82
CA PRO A 84 -1.10 -12.75 -9.44
C PRO A 84 -2.58 -13.07 -9.12
N ASP A 85 -2.92 -13.07 -7.83
CA ASP A 85 -4.27 -13.35 -7.33
C ASP A 85 -5.04 -12.04 -7.18
N PHE A 86 -5.33 -11.43 -8.33
CA PHE A 86 -5.97 -10.11 -8.38
C PHE A 86 -7.34 -10.09 -7.69
N GLU A 87 -8.04 -11.23 -7.63
CA GLU A 87 -9.31 -11.33 -6.91
C GLU A 87 -9.10 -11.06 -5.41
N ASN A 88 -8.12 -11.72 -4.79
CA ASN A 88 -7.85 -11.52 -3.36
C ASN A 88 -7.16 -10.19 -3.09
N VAL A 89 -6.30 -9.68 -3.99
CA VAL A 89 -5.75 -8.31 -3.92
C VAL A 89 -6.88 -7.27 -3.82
N LEU A 90 -7.87 -7.33 -4.71
CA LEU A 90 -8.98 -6.37 -4.72
C LEU A 90 -9.89 -6.51 -3.47
N LYS A 91 -10.03 -7.73 -2.93
CA LYS A 91 -10.71 -7.93 -1.63
C LYS A 91 -9.96 -7.26 -0.48
N CYS A 92 -8.64 -7.41 -0.40
CA CYS A 92 -7.82 -6.72 0.59
C CYS A 92 -8.00 -5.20 0.49
N TYR A 93 -8.04 -4.64 -0.71
CA TYR A 93 -8.27 -3.21 -0.90
C TYR A 93 -9.67 -2.76 -0.44
N GLY A 94 -10.71 -3.59 -0.63
CA GLY A 94 -12.02 -3.33 -0.04
C GLY A 94 -11.98 -3.27 1.49
N GLN A 95 -11.26 -4.19 2.14
CA GLN A 95 -11.09 -4.18 3.60
C GLN A 95 -10.33 -2.94 4.10
N LEU A 96 -9.33 -2.48 3.34
CA LEU A 96 -8.58 -1.25 3.65
C LEU A 96 -9.48 -0.01 3.58
N GLU A 97 -10.38 0.08 2.60
CA GLU A 97 -11.35 1.18 2.50
C GLU A 97 -12.31 1.21 3.68
N GLU A 98 -12.76 0.06 4.18
CA GLU A 98 -13.58 -0.04 5.40
C GLU A 98 -12.85 0.53 6.64
N LEU A 99 -11.51 0.46 6.65
CA LEU A 99 -10.65 1.06 7.68
C LEU A 99 -10.34 2.55 7.42
N GLY A 100 -10.83 3.11 6.31
CA GLY A 100 -10.61 4.51 5.91
C GLY A 100 -9.24 4.77 5.29
N TYR A 101 -8.60 3.74 4.72
CA TYR A 101 -7.37 3.87 3.94
C TYR A 101 -7.72 4.16 2.47
N ASP A 102 -6.98 5.08 1.84
CA ASP A 102 -7.18 5.43 0.43
C ASP A 102 -6.48 4.39 -0.48
N THR A 103 -7.28 3.63 -1.25
CA THR A 103 -6.78 2.59 -2.15
C THR A 103 -6.96 2.93 -3.62
N ALA A 104 -7.39 4.15 -3.98
CA ALA A 104 -7.77 4.49 -5.35
C ALA A 104 -6.64 4.16 -6.37
N GLY A 105 -5.42 4.60 -6.08
CA GLY A 105 -4.26 4.31 -6.94
C GLY A 105 -3.85 2.83 -6.93
N LEU A 106 -4.00 2.13 -5.81
CA LEU A 106 -3.66 0.70 -5.73
C LEU A 106 -4.63 -0.15 -6.56
N LYS A 107 -5.93 0.17 -6.49
CA LYS A 107 -6.95 -0.49 -7.30
C LYS A 107 -6.74 -0.23 -8.79
N GLU A 108 -6.48 1.01 -9.17
CA GLU A 108 -6.21 1.37 -10.57
C GLU A 108 -5.05 0.54 -11.16
N LEU A 109 -3.96 0.39 -10.40
CA LEU A 109 -2.81 -0.43 -10.82
C LEU A 109 -3.16 -1.93 -10.88
N ALA A 110 -3.84 -2.47 -9.87
CA ALA A 110 -4.23 -3.88 -9.84
C ALA A 110 -5.22 -4.25 -10.96
N GLU A 111 -6.18 -3.36 -11.27
CA GLU A 111 -7.13 -3.54 -12.36
C GLU A 111 -6.45 -3.47 -13.73
N TYR A 112 -5.49 -2.56 -13.90
CA TYR A 112 -4.65 -2.52 -15.10
C TYR A 112 -3.86 -3.82 -15.26
N ASP A 113 -3.17 -4.27 -14.20
CA ASP A 113 -2.37 -5.49 -14.24
C ASP A 113 -3.25 -6.70 -14.54
N GLN A 114 -4.40 -6.84 -13.87
CA GLN A 114 -5.38 -7.89 -14.15
C GLN A 114 -5.82 -7.91 -15.62
N LYS A 115 -6.06 -6.73 -16.22
CA LYS A 115 -6.50 -6.60 -17.61
C LYS A 115 -5.45 -7.11 -18.59
N VAL A 116 -4.16 -6.81 -18.36
CA VAL A 116 -3.08 -7.11 -19.33
C VAL A 116 -2.31 -8.38 -19.01
N TYR A 117 -2.47 -8.93 -17.79
CA TYR A 117 -1.76 -10.12 -17.30
C TYR A 117 -1.85 -11.33 -18.23
N GLY A 118 -3.05 -11.70 -18.68
CA GLY A 118 -3.26 -12.91 -19.47
C GLY A 118 -2.46 -12.92 -20.78
N ASP A 119 -2.51 -11.83 -21.53
CA ASP A 119 -1.81 -11.70 -22.81
C ASP A 119 -0.29 -11.53 -22.59
N ALA A 120 0.14 -10.77 -21.58
CA ALA A 120 1.55 -10.63 -21.23
C ALA A 120 2.19 -11.96 -20.80
N ARG A 121 1.48 -12.73 -19.97
CA ARG A 121 1.90 -14.07 -19.54
C ARG A 121 1.97 -15.04 -20.71
N THR A 122 0.94 -15.05 -21.56
CA THR A 122 0.91 -15.92 -22.74
C THR A 122 2.10 -15.66 -23.65
N PHE A 123 2.43 -14.39 -23.89
CA PHE A 123 3.63 -14.02 -24.65
C PHE A 123 4.91 -14.53 -23.97
N TYR A 124 5.10 -14.26 -22.69
CA TYR A 124 6.29 -14.70 -21.95
C TYR A 124 6.46 -16.23 -21.95
N GLU A 125 5.39 -16.98 -21.65
CA GLU A 125 5.43 -18.45 -21.62
C GLU A 125 5.71 -19.03 -23.01
N THR A 126 5.11 -18.47 -24.08
CA THR A 126 5.38 -18.93 -25.46
C THR A 126 6.82 -18.62 -25.85
N LEU A 127 7.33 -17.43 -25.49
CA LEU A 127 8.71 -17.03 -25.74
C LEU A 127 9.69 -17.99 -25.06
N LYS A 128 9.44 -18.31 -23.78
CA LYS A 128 10.24 -19.26 -23.02
C LYS A 128 10.19 -20.68 -23.60
N GLU A 129 9.01 -21.16 -24.01
CA GLU A 129 8.88 -22.47 -24.65
C GLU A 129 9.67 -22.53 -25.97
N VAL A 130 9.65 -21.47 -26.76
CA VAL A 130 10.45 -21.38 -27.99
C VAL A 130 11.94 -21.39 -27.67
N ASP A 131 12.38 -20.63 -26.68
CA ASP A 131 13.77 -20.61 -26.22
C ASP A 131 14.24 -22.01 -25.77
N ASP A 132 13.47 -22.66 -24.90
CA ASP A 132 13.75 -24.01 -24.38
C ASP A 132 13.86 -25.03 -25.53
N LYS A 133 12.98 -24.95 -26.53
CA LYS A 133 13.00 -25.83 -27.72
C LYS A 133 14.17 -25.55 -28.64
N LEU A 134 14.56 -24.29 -28.82
CA LEU A 134 15.76 -23.93 -29.59
C LEU A 134 17.01 -24.49 -28.91
N HIS A 135 17.14 -24.24 -27.61
CA HIS A 135 18.27 -24.68 -26.81
C HIS A 135 18.44 -26.21 -26.80
N SER A 136 17.32 -26.93 -26.67
CA SER A 136 17.30 -28.41 -26.70
C SER A 136 17.29 -29.00 -28.10
N SER A 137 17.20 -28.17 -29.15
CA SER A 137 16.95 -28.59 -30.53
C SER A 137 15.71 -29.48 -30.69
N ASP A 138 14.69 -29.30 -29.84
CA ASP A 138 13.43 -30.05 -29.86
C ASP A 138 12.39 -29.38 -30.79
N TYR A 139 12.68 -29.42 -32.09
CA TYR A 139 11.75 -28.94 -33.11
C TYR A 139 11.94 -29.68 -34.44
N THR A 140 10.85 -29.84 -35.18
CA THR A 140 10.85 -30.49 -36.51
C THR A 140 10.91 -29.49 -37.66
N SER A 141 10.51 -28.24 -37.40
CA SER A 141 10.57 -27.11 -38.33
C SER A 141 10.76 -25.85 -37.50
N LEU A 142 11.82 -25.12 -37.81
CA LEU A 142 12.14 -23.84 -37.18
C LEU A 142 11.07 -22.80 -37.53
N ARG A 143 10.56 -22.80 -38.77
CA ARG A 143 9.45 -21.90 -39.15
C ARG A 143 8.22 -22.14 -38.29
N LYS A 144 7.79 -23.40 -38.13
CA LYS A 144 6.63 -23.74 -37.30
C LYS A 144 6.83 -23.38 -35.83
N LEU A 145 8.06 -23.51 -35.32
CA LEU A 145 8.38 -23.09 -33.95
C LEU A 145 8.26 -21.57 -33.80
N VAL A 146 8.83 -20.79 -34.71
CA VAL A 146 8.75 -19.31 -34.68
C VAL A 146 7.32 -18.82 -34.92
N ASP A 147 6.52 -19.51 -35.74
CA ASP A 147 5.13 -19.18 -36.01
C ASP A 147 4.25 -19.14 -34.75
N THR A 148 4.62 -19.89 -33.70
CA THR A 148 3.87 -19.88 -32.43
C THR A 148 3.90 -18.50 -31.76
N LEU A 149 4.91 -17.68 -32.05
CA LEU A 149 5.07 -16.33 -31.50
C LEU A 149 4.18 -15.28 -32.18
N ILE A 150 3.65 -15.54 -33.38
CA ILE A 150 2.94 -14.52 -34.18
C ILE A 150 1.77 -13.90 -33.42
N GLU A 151 0.82 -14.74 -32.97
CA GLU A 151 -0.37 -14.23 -32.28
C GLU A 151 -0.06 -13.68 -30.87
N PRO A 152 0.76 -14.35 -30.03
CA PRO A 152 1.16 -13.79 -28.73
C PRO A 152 1.88 -12.44 -28.85
N MET A 153 2.83 -12.27 -29.76
CA MET A 153 3.51 -10.99 -29.96
C MET A 153 2.56 -9.90 -30.44
N LYS A 154 1.68 -10.21 -31.38
CA LYS A 154 0.67 -9.27 -31.87
C LYS A 154 -0.27 -8.78 -30.76
N LYS A 155 -0.72 -9.68 -29.88
CA LYS A 155 -1.53 -9.30 -28.71
C LYS A 155 -0.72 -8.48 -27.72
N PHE A 156 0.51 -8.88 -27.45
CA PHE A 156 1.43 -8.17 -26.57
C PHE A 156 1.69 -6.72 -27.03
N ASP A 157 1.88 -6.51 -28.33
CA ASP A 157 2.04 -5.17 -28.91
C ASP A 157 0.80 -4.29 -28.82
N ALA A 158 -0.38 -4.91 -28.77
CA ALA A 158 -1.65 -4.21 -28.63
C ALA A 158 -1.93 -3.77 -27.18
N LEU A 159 -1.15 -4.25 -26.20
CA LEU A 159 -1.33 -3.88 -24.79
C LEU A 159 -1.01 -2.40 -24.56
N GLU A 160 -1.90 -1.75 -23.81
CA GLU A 160 -1.67 -0.41 -23.27
C GLU A 160 -0.51 -0.46 -22.27
N ILE A 161 0.30 0.59 -22.23
CA ILE A 161 1.43 0.71 -21.31
C ILE A 161 1.07 1.66 -20.19
N ASN A 162 1.07 1.17 -18.94
CA ASN A 162 1.05 1.99 -17.74
C ASN A 162 2.38 1.84 -17.00
N THR A 163 3.26 2.84 -17.09
CA THR A 163 4.61 2.77 -16.49
C THR A 163 4.62 2.81 -14.96
N ASP A 164 3.48 3.10 -14.33
CA ASP A 164 3.37 3.08 -12.86
C ASP A 164 3.11 1.66 -12.32
N SER A 165 2.72 0.72 -13.19
CA SER A 165 2.55 -0.69 -12.84
C SER A 165 3.81 -1.51 -13.16
N GLN A 166 4.03 -2.59 -12.40
CA GLN A 166 5.14 -3.51 -12.65
C GLN A 166 5.01 -4.21 -14.00
N LEU A 167 3.79 -4.63 -14.38
CA LEU A 167 3.55 -5.30 -15.65
C LEU A 167 3.66 -4.33 -16.83
N GLY A 168 3.20 -3.09 -16.66
CA GLY A 168 3.36 -2.07 -17.70
C GLY A 168 4.82 -1.66 -17.90
N GLN A 169 5.64 -1.63 -16.84
CA GLN A 169 7.09 -1.49 -16.96
C GLN A 169 7.72 -2.66 -17.72
N TYR A 170 7.34 -3.91 -17.40
CA TYR A 170 7.79 -5.09 -18.15
C TYR A 170 7.44 -4.99 -19.64
N ILE A 171 6.19 -4.67 -19.97
CA ILE A 171 5.73 -4.51 -21.36
C ILE A 171 6.55 -3.42 -22.07
N ASN A 172 6.77 -2.28 -21.42
CA ASN A 172 7.55 -1.19 -21.99
C ASN A 172 9.01 -1.60 -22.25
N THR A 173 9.65 -2.24 -21.26
CA THR A 173 11.03 -2.74 -21.37
C THR A 173 11.15 -3.72 -22.54
N MET A 174 10.27 -4.74 -22.60
CA MET A 174 10.26 -5.74 -23.66
C MET A 174 10.11 -5.11 -25.05
N ARG A 175 9.13 -4.24 -25.24
CA ARG A 175 8.87 -3.60 -26.54
C ARG A 175 9.96 -2.62 -26.97
N SER A 176 10.68 -2.05 -26.01
CA SER A 176 11.84 -1.19 -26.27
C SER A 176 13.14 -1.96 -26.53
N HIS A 177 13.15 -3.27 -26.24
CA HIS A 177 14.34 -4.10 -26.37
C HIS A 177 14.66 -4.36 -27.84
N ILE A 178 15.92 -4.12 -28.26
CA ILE A 178 16.32 -4.25 -29.67
C ILE A 178 16.07 -5.66 -30.21
N MET A 179 16.34 -6.70 -29.40
CA MET A 179 16.11 -8.09 -29.81
C MET A 179 14.63 -8.40 -30.04
N TYR A 180 13.70 -7.71 -29.34
CA TYR A 180 12.26 -7.88 -29.58
C TYR A 180 11.91 -7.41 -30.99
N SER A 181 12.33 -6.19 -31.34
CA SER A 181 12.06 -5.60 -32.66
C SER A 181 12.73 -6.37 -33.80
N SER A 182 13.98 -6.85 -33.60
CA SER A 182 14.69 -7.67 -34.59
C SER A 182 14.05 -9.04 -34.76
N LEU A 183 13.75 -9.75 -33.67
CA LEU A 183 13.04 -11.04 -33.70
C LEU A 183 11.72 -10.92 -34.48
N GLN A 184 10.95 -9.88 -34.13
CA GLN A 184 9.64 -9.67 -34.72
C GLN A 184 9.74 -9.39 -36.23
N SER A 185 10.59 -8.44 -36.62
CA SER A 185 10.65 -7.97 -38.01
C SER A 185 11.38 -8.94 -38.93
N GLU A 186 12.44 -9.61 -38.46
CA GLU A 186 13.30 -10.45 -39.30
C GLU A 186 12.79 -11.89 -39.41
N TYR A 187 12.18 -12.43 -38.35
CA TYR A 187 11.84 -13.85 -38.28
C TYR A 187 10.33 -14.11 -38.12
N VAL A 188 9.64 -13.37 -37.26
CA VAL A 188 8.21 -13.63 -36.99
C VAL A 188 7.33 -13.13 -38.13
N ASN A 189 7.44 -11.85 -38.49
CA ASN A 189 6.61 -11.19 -39.50
C ASN A 189 7.13 -11.32 -40.94
N SER A 190 8.37 -11.78 -41.11
CA SER A 190 9.03 -11.87 -42.41
C SER A 190 8.93 -13.29 -42.99
N THR A 191 8.68 -13.36 -44.29
CA THR A 191 8.75 -14.59 -45.11
C THR A 191 9.99 -14.60 -46.01
N ASN A 192 10.92 -13.66 -45.81
CA ASN A 192 12.10 -13.50 -46.66
C ASN A 192 13.13 -14.63 -46.48
N TYR A 193 13.05 -15.36 -45.36
CA TYR A 193 13.96 -16.44 -45.03
C TYR A 193 13.22 -17.77 -44.99
N ASP A 194 13.75 -18.76 -45.71
CA ASP A 194 13.38 -20.15 -45.52
C ASP A 194 14.14 -20.68 -44.29
N LEU A 195 13.50 -20.61 -43.12
CA LEU A 195 14.08 -21.02 -41.84
C LEU A 195 14.38 -22.52 -41.78
N ASP A 196 13.76 -23.32 -42.65
CA ASP A 196 13.95 -24.77 -42.75
C ASP A 196 14.94 -25.16 -43.85
N TYR A 197 15.56 -24.18 -44.52
CA TYR A 197 16.54 -24.45 -45.57
C TYR A 197 17.82 -25.08 -45.00
N GLY A 198 18.04 -26.35 -45.35
CA GLY A 198 18.97 -27.27 -44.68
C GLY A 198 20.30 -26.67 -44.17
N LEU A 199 21.15 -26.15 -45.05
CA LEU A 199 22.50 -25.68 -44.67
C LEU A 199 22.51 -24.41 -43.81
N THR A 200 21.42 -23.62 -43.80
CA THR A 200 21.34 -22.35 -43.06
C THR A 200 20.42 -22.42 -41.84
N SER A 201 19.58 -23.44 -41.72
CA SER A 201 18.60 -23.59 -40.64
C SER A 201 19.25 -23.53 -39.25
N TRP A 202 20.39 -24.19 -39.05
CA TRP A 202 21.12 -24.11 -37.78
C TRP A 202 21.61 -22.69 -37.45
N GLY A 203 22.05 -21.93 -38.46
CA GLY A 203 22.47 -20.54 -38.28
C GLY A 203 21.30 -19.64 -37.85
N PHE A 204 20.12 -19.83 -38.45
CA PHE A 204 18.91 -19.12 -38.03
C PHE A 204 18.47 -19.52 -36.62
N ALA A 205 18.50 -20.83 -36.30
CA ALA A 205 18.17 -21.30 -34.96
C ALA A 205 19.05 -20.65 -33.90
N PHE A 206 20.37 -20.57 -34.12
CA PHE A 206 21.31 -19.90 -33.23
C PHE A 206 21.01 -18.39 -33.06
N CYS A 207 20.70 -17.69 -34.16
CA CYS A 207 20.34 -16.28 -34.10
C CYS A 207 19.04 -16.05 -33.31
N ILE A 208 18.01 -16.85 -33.57
CA ILE A 208 16.72 -16.76 -32.88
C ILE A 208 16.89 -17.11 -31.41
N GLU A 209 17.64 -18.18 -31.08
CA GLU A 209 17.96 -18.57 -29.69
C GLU A 209 18.63 -17.41 -28.96
N THR A 210 19.62 -16.75 -29.60
CA THR A 210 20.26 -15.58 -29.01
C THR A 210 19.25 -14.46 -28.71
N TYR A 211 18.23 -14.26 -29.55
CA TYR A 211 17.24 -13.22 -29.33
C TYR A 211 16.26 -13.61 -28.22
N THR A 212 15.76 -14.85 -28.25
CA THR A 212 14.83 -15.36 -27.25
C THR A 212 15.50 -15.45 -25.88
N GLU A 213 16.75 -15.89 -25.78
CA GLU A 213 17.50 -16.00 -24.53
C GLU A 213 17.65 -14.63 -23.85
N GLN A 214 17.95 -13.57 -24.62
CA GLN A 214 18.06 -12.21 -24.08
C GLN A 214 16.69 -11.68 -23.61
N LEU A 215 15.63 -12.00 -24.34
CA LEU A 215 14.28 -11.57 -24.00
C LEU A 215 13.68 -12.34 -22.81
N VAL A 216 14.02 -13.62 -22.64
CA VAL A 216 13.59 -14.44 -21.49
C VAL A 216 14.31 -14.01 -20.21
N LYS A 217 15.51 -13.44 -20.31
CA LYS A 217 16.24 -12.85 -19.17
C LYS A 217 15.54 -11.61 -18.59
N GLU A 218 14.67 -10.96 -19.35
CA GLU A 218 13.79 -9.93 -18.80
C GLU A 218 12.74 -10.61 -17.91
N ASN A 219 12.94 -10.51 -16.60
CA ASN A 219 12.11 -11.21 -15.62
C ASN A 219 10.65 -10.78 -15.73
N PHE A 220 9.77 -11.75 -15.96
CA PHE A 220 8.33 -11.54 -15.80
C PHE A 220 8.05 -11.18 -14.33
N PRO A 221 7.28 -10.11 -14.05
CA PRO A 221 7.22 -9.50 -12.70
C PRO A 221 6.44 -10.32 -11.66
N TYR A 222 5.94 -11.50 -12.05
CA TYR A 222 5.15 -12.37 -11.19
C TYR A 222 5.77 -13.75 -11.08
N ASN A 223 5.59 -14.39 -9.93
CA ASN A 223 6.04 -15.77 -9.74
C ASN A 223 5.22 -16.68 -10.66
N THR A 224 5.89 -17.30 -11.63
CA THR A 224 5.28 -18.24 -12.56
C THR A 224 5.25 -19.69 -12.04
N GLU A 225 5.76 -19.94 -10.84
CA GLU A 225 5.89 -21.28 -10.24
C GLU A 225 4.70 -21.70 -9.34
N GLY A 226 3.53 -21.07 -9.51
CA GLY A 226 2.30 -21.38 -8.78
C GLY A 226 1.40 -22.40 -9.48
#